data_AF-A0A4Z1JPS9-F1
#
_entry.id   AF-A0A4Z1JPS9-F1
#
_cell.length_a   1.000
_cell.length_b   1.000
_cell.length_c   1.000
_cell.angle_alpha   90.00
_cell.angle_beta   90.00
_cell.angle_gamma   90.00
#
_symmetry.space_group_name_H-M   'P 1'
#
loop_
_entity.id
_entity.type
_entity.pdbx_description
1 polymer ?
#
loop_
_entity_poly.entity_id
_entity_poly.type
_entity_poly.pdbx_seq_one_letter_code
_entity_poly.pdbx_strand_id
1 'polypeptide(L)' 'MSTRSTVALQALPQAFPGLALFKETEDLLEKWKHPDPYRPPTAPGGSKYERNLPSPILDPPPKMAL' A
#
# COMPACT_ATOMS: atom_id res chain seq x y z
N MET A 1 31.89 -35.43 6.08
CA MET A 1 31.67 -34.03 6.53
C MET A 1 31.76 -33.14 5.31
N SER A 2 30.60 -32.76 4.74
CA SER A 2 30.52 -31.97 3.51
C SER A 2 30.24 -30.52 3.87
N THR A 3 31.15 -29.63 3.50
CA THR A 3 31.18 -28.20 3.82
C THR A 3 30.06 -27.47 3.08
N ARG A 4 29.06 -26.97 3.83
CA ARG A 4 28.06 -26.04 3.29
C ARG A 4 28.78 -24.73 2.95
N SER A 5 29.03 -24.53 1.66
CA SER A 5 29.56 -23.28 1.10
C SER A 5 28.55 -22.16 1.31
N THR A 6 28.93 -21.15 2.07
CA THR A 6 28.19 -19.90 2.26
C THR A 6 28.21 -19.13 0.94
N VAL A 7 27.13 -19.19 0.17
CA VAL A 7 26.97 -18.34 -1.02
C VAL A 7 26.66 -16.92 -0.53
N ALA A 8 27.62 -16.03 -0.72
CA ALA A 8 27.47 -14.60 -0.47
C ALA A 8 26.35 -14.03 -1.36
N LEU A 9 25.33 -13.44 -0.75
CA LEU A 9 24.35 -12.58 -1.40
C LEU A 9 25.08 -11.32 -1.90
N GLN A 10 25.68 -11.40 -3.08
CA GLN A 10 26.10 -10.21 -3.82
C GLN A 10 24.83 -9.51 -4.32
N ALA A 11 24.51 -8.37 -3.70
CA ALA A 11 23.55 -7.42 -4.21
C ALA A 11 24.03 -6.92 -5.59
N LEU A 12 23.41 -7.41 -6.66
CA LEU A 12 23.66 -6.91 -8.00
C LEU A 12 22.92 -5.56 -8.18
N PRO A 13 23.62 -4.48 -8.58
CA PRO A 13 22.97 -3.25 -8.97
C PRO A 13 22.49 -3.42 -10.41
N GLN A 14 21.36 -4.10 -10.59
CA GLN A 14 20.69 -4.08 -11.89
C GLN A 14 19.91 -2.78 -11.94
N ALA A 15 20.45 -1.79 -12.65
CA ALA A 15 19.66 -0.67 -13.15
C ALA A 15 18.60 -1.26 -14.08
N PHE A 16 17.45 -1.64 -13.50
CA PHE A 16 16.34 -2.22 -14.25
C PHE A 16 15.86 -1.16 -15.24
N PRO A 17 15.96 -1.39 -16.56
CA PRO A 17 15.54 -0.42 -17.57
C PRO A 17 14.06 -0.05 -17.44
N GLY A 18 13.26 -0.88 -16.75
CA GLY A 18 11.86 -0.62 -16.45
C GLY A 18 11.61 0.60 -15.55
N LEU A 19 12.56 1.03 -14.71
CA LEU A 19 12.35 2.19 -13.83
C LEU A 19 12.15 3.49 -14.63
N ALA A 20 12.89 3.66 -15.73
CA ALA A 20 12.71 4.80 -16.62
C ALA A 20 11.35 4.75 -17.32
N LEU A 21 10.95 3.56 -17.80
CA LEU A 21 9.64 3.36 -18.44
C LEU A 21 8.47 3.63 -17.48
N PHE A 22 8.55 3.16 -16.23
CA PHE A 22 7.51 3.43 -15.23
C PHE A 22 7.34 4.93 -14.98
N LYS A 23 8.46 5.65 -14.84
CA LYS A 23 8.42 7.11 -14.63
C LYS A 23 7.76 7.84 -15.81
N GLU A 24 8.16 7.51 -17.04
CA GLU A 24 7.55 8.09 -18.24
C GLU A 24 6.04 7.81 -18.32
N THR A 25 5.62 6.59 -17.94
CA THR A 25 4.18 6.25 -17.91
C THR A 25 3.41 6.94 -16.80
N GLU A 26 4.02 7.15 -15.62
CA GLU A 26 3.41 7.87 -14.50
C GLU A 26 3.19 9.35 -14.85
N ASP A 27 4.17 9.99 -15.51
CA ASP A 27 4.07 11.37 -15.99
C ASP A 27 2.91 11.52 -17.01
N LEU A 28 2.79 10.56 -17.93
CA LEU A 28 1.67 10.52 -18.88
C LEU A 28 0.33 10.29 -18.18
N LEU A 29 0.26 9.35 -17.23
CA LEU A 29 -0.96 9.11 -16.46
C LEU A 29 -1.39 10.37 -15.70
N GLU A 30 -0.45 11.11 -15.10
CA GLU A 30 -0.77 12.35 -14.39
C GLU A 30 -1.35 13.43 -15.30
N LYS A 31 -0.76 13.62 -16.49
CA LYS A 31 -1.24 14.59 -17.49
C LYS A 31 -2.68 14.32 -17.95
N TRP A 32 -3.07 13.05 -18.03
CA TRP A 32 -4.37 12.63 -18.60
C TRP A 32 -5.35 12.08 -17.54
N LYS A 33 -5.06 12.29 -16.25
CA LYS A 33 -6.00 11.95 -15.17
C LYS A 33 -7.30 12.74 -15.34
N HIS A 34 -8.42 12.05 -15.20
CA HIS A 34 -9.72 12.69 -15.20
C HIS A 34 -9.92 13.49 -13.88
N PRO A 35 -10.49 14.71 -13.93
CA PRO A 35 -10.69 15.55 -12.74
C PRO A 35 -11.61 14.93 -11.67
N ASP A 36 -12.63 14.15 -12.05
CA ASP A 36 -13.55 13.49 -11.11
C ASP A 36 -13.57 11.97 -11.32
N PRO A 37 -12.51 11.25 -10.91
CA PRO A 37 -12.37 9.84 -11.21
C PRO A 37 -13.49 9.04 -10.54
N TYR A 38 -14.05 8.08 -11.28
CA TYR A 38 -15.05 7.18 -10.73
C TYR A 38 -14.52 6.48 -9.48
N ARG A 39 -15.23 6.69 -8.36
CA ARG A 39 -14.90 6.09 -7.07
C ARG A 39 -16.09 5.27 -6.56
N PRO A 40 -15.89 3.98 -6.24
CA PRO A 40 -16.98 3.16 -5.76
C PRO A 40 -17.54 3.72 -4.44
N PRO A 41 -18.86 3.59 -4.20
CA PRO A 41 -19.52 4.28 -3.08
C PRO A 41 -18.92 3.95 -1.70
N THR A 42 -18.44 2.73 -1.51
CA THR A 42 -17.92 2.22 -0.24
C THR A 42 -16.41 2.35 -0.07
N ALA A 43 -15.68 2.78 -1.10
CA ALA A 43 -14.24 3.04 -0.97
C ALA A 43 -13.98 4.37 -0.28
N PRO A 44 -12.77 4.58 0.27
CA PRO A 44 -12.37 5.86 0.86
C PRO A 44 -12.60 7.02 -0.10
N GLY A 45 -13.40 8.01 0.31
CA GLY A 45 -13.80 9.16 -0.51
C GLY A 45 -14.97 8.90 -1.45
N GLY A 46 -15.64 7.75 -1.36
CA GLY A 46 -16.89 7.44 -2.06
C GLY A 46 -18.10 7.99 -1.31
N SER A 47 -19.24 8.13 -2.01
CA SER A 47 -20.46 8.75 -1.46
C SER A 47 -21.07 8.05 -0.25
N LYS A 48 -20.67 6.80 0.04
CA LYS A 48 -21.20 5.97 1.13
C LYS A 48 -20.12 5.48 2.10
N TYR A 49 -18.89 6.00 2.03
CA TYR A 49 -17.74 5.48 2.77
C TYR A 49 -17.98 5.34 4.27
N GLU A 50 -18.48 6.41 4.91
CA GLU A 50 -18.61 6.48 6.38
C GLU A 50 -20.05 6.39 6.86
N ARG A 51 -20.98 5.97 5.99
CA ARG A 51 -22.40 5.97 6.34
C ARG A 51 -22.75 5.06 7.52
N ASN A 52 -22.04 3.96 7.67
CA ASN A 52 -22.32 2.91 8.64
C ASN A 52 -21.04 2.46 9.39
N LEU A 53 -20.24 3.40 9.89
CA LEU A 53 -19.10 3.04 10.74
C LEU A 53 -19.58 2.47 12.08
N PRO A 54 -18.96 1.39 12.60
CA PRO A 54 -19.28 0.89 13.93
C PRO A 54 -18.93 1.96 14.97
N SER A 55 -19.73 2.04 16.04
CA SER A 55 -19.45 2.95 17.16
C SER A 55 -18.10 2.57 17.80
N PRO A 56 -17.28 3.57 18.18
CA PRO A 56 -16.03 3.28 18.87
C PRO A 56 -16.31 2.63 20.22
N ILE A 57 -15.43 1.73 20.65
CA ILE A 57 -15.48 1.13 21.98
C ILE A 57 -15.00 2.21 22.97
N LEU A 58 -15.92 2.70 23.80
CA LEU A 58 -15.63 3.70 24.84
C LEU A 58 -15.44 3.07 26.22
N ASP A 59 -15.70 1.77 26.34
CA ASP A 59 -15.62 1.08 27.62
C ASP A 59 -14.17 1.02 28.12
N PRO A 60 -13.90 1.40 29.38
CA PRO A 60 -12.58 1.28 29.95
C PRO A 60 -12.19 -0.21 30.04
N PRO A 61 -10.88 -0.55 29.92
CA PRO A 61 -10.44 -1.91 30.08
C PRO A 61 -10.85 -2.46 31.46
N PRO A 62 -11.22 -3.75 31.57
CA PRO A 62 -11.64 -4.34 32.82
C PRO A 62 -10.52 -4.23 33.88
N LYS A 63 -10.88 -3.87 35.11
CA LYS A 63 -9.93 -3.80 36.23
C LYS A 63 -9.40 -5.20 36.51
N MET A 64 -8.08 -5.39 36.40
CA MET A 64 -7.43 -6.63 36.81
C MET A 64 -7.60 -6.79 38.33
N ALA A 65 -8.28 -7.84 38.77
CA ALA A 65 -8.27 -8.25 40.17
C ALA A 65 -6.93 -8.93 40.45
N LEU A 66 -6.10 -8.29 41.28
CA LEU A 66 -4.89 -8.88 41.86
C LEU A 66 -5.26 -9.81 43.02
#